data_AF-A0AAN8DA83-F1
#
_entry.id   AF-A0AAN8DA83-F1
#
_cell.length_a   1.000
_cell.length_b   1.000
_cell.length_c   1.000
_cell.angle_alpha   90.00
_cell.angle_beta   90.00
_cell.angle_gamma   90.00
#
_symmetry.space_group_name_H-M   'P 1'
#
loop_
_entity.id
_entity.type
_entity.pdbx_description
1 polymer ?
#
loop_
_entity_poly.entity_id
_entity_poly.type
_entity_poly.pdbx_seq_one_letter_code
_entity_poly.pdbx_strand_id
1 'polypeptide(L)'
;MPKAKKSGKRKKFNYNLDRKKMKKQAIKKCKPRIENSQIRNAWDDKKSTSRNLQDMGLAFDPNRSLPIQKKSLTREDRVTKAPVETVTKPYVVNQLEEEANRLQKDSKTLSSDLIEYAQYMIREHKDNFKEMARDEKNYYQDTPKQIKRKLIEYQRCHKEHYNTFMSSLAPQPIVQ
;
A
#
# COMPACT_ATOMS: atom_id res chain seq x y z
N MET A 1 -52.18 -22.93 24.40
CA MET A 1 -52.70 -21.58 24.04
C MET A 1 -52.16 -21.19 22.66
N PRO A 2 -53.00 -20.73 21.71
CA PRO A 2 -52.51 -20.33 20.39
C PRO A 2 -51.82 -18.96 20.49
N LYS A 3 -50.62 -18.81 19.91
CA LYS A 3 -49.88 -17.54 19.92
C LYS A 3 -50.64 -16.51 19.06
N ALA A 4 -50.94 -15.35 19.65
CA ALA A 4 -51.62 -14.26 18.96
C ALA A 4 -50.84 -13.82 17.71
N LYS A 5 -51.43 -13.98 16.52
CA LYS A 5 -50.92 -13.41 15.27
C LYS A 5 -50.90 -11.89 15.41
N LYS A 6 -49.72 -11.27 15.54
CA LYS A 6 -49.59 -9.81 15.46
C LYS A 6 -50.12 -9.37 14.08
N SER A 7 -51.31 -8.77 14.06
CA SER A 7 -51.86 -8.17 12.84
C SER A 7 -50.91 -7.07 12.39
N GLY A 8 -50.27 -7.24 11.24
CA GLY A 8 -49.42 -6.20 10.66
C GLY A 8 -50.23 -4.92 10.49
N LYS A 9 -49.88 -3.85 11.20
CA LYS A 9 -50.54 -2.55 11.03
C LYS A 9 -50.48 -2.16 9.55
N ARG A 10 -51.62 -1.79 8.96
CA ARG A 10 -51.70 -1.27 7.59
C ARG A 10 -50.73 -0.10 7.43
N LYS A 11 -49.89 -0.12 6.39
CA LYS A 11 -48.97 0.98 6.08
C LYS A 11 -49.80 2.24 5.78
N LYS A 12 -49.86 3.19 6.72
CA LYS A 12 -50.51 4.50 6.51
C LYS A 12 -49.55 5.47 5.83
N PHE A 13 -50.04 6.26 4.88
CA PHE A 13 -49.25 7.33 4.26
C PHE A 13 -49.13 8.50 5.25
N ASN A 14 -47.91 8.94 5.54
CA ASN A 14 -47.68 10.14 6.35
C ASN A 14 -47.61 11.36 5.44
N TYR A 15 -48.59 12.26 5.54
CA TYR A 15 -48.69 13.47 4.73
C TYR A 15 -47.63 14.53 5.08
N ASN A 16 -47.02 14.44 6.27
CA ASN A 16 -46.01 15.41 6.72
C ASN A 16 -44.59 15.09 6.21
N LEU A 17 -44.41 13.97 5.50
CA LEU A 17 -43.11 13.54 4.97
C LEU A 17 -43.08 13.65 3.45
N ASP A 18 -42.21 14.53 2.94
CA ASP A 18 -41.89 14.53 1.52
C ASP A 18 -40.99 13.33 1.17
N ARG A 19 -41.62 12.28 0.65
CA ARG A 19 -40.94 11.04 0.21
C ARG A 19 -39.94 11.29 -0.91
N LYS A 20 -40.14 12.29 -1.77
CA LYS A 20 -39.19 12.63 -2.85
C LYS A 20 -37.90 13.20 -2.25
N LYS A 21 -38.01 14.10 -1.28
CA LYS A 21 -36.87 14.65 -0.53
C LYS A 21 -36.13 13.57 0.25
N MET A 22 -36.85 12.70 0.96
CA MET A 22 -36.27 11.57 1.69
C MET A 22 -35.53 10.60 0.77
N LYS A 23 -36.11 10.28 -0.40
CA LYS A 23 -35.44 9.45 -1.42
C LYS A 23 -34.14 10.10 -1.90
N LYS A 24 -34.16 11.40 -2.20
CA LYS A 24 -32.95 12.14 -2.61
C LYS A 24 -31.87 12.10 -1.52
N GLN A 25 -32.24 12.28 -0.24
CA GLN A 25 -31.30 12.19 0.87
C GLN A 25 -30.74 10.77 1.04
N ALA A 26 -31.57 9.74 0.96
CA ALA A 26 -31.14 8.35 1.03
C ALA A 26 -30.16 8.02 -0.10
N ILE A 27 -30.47 8.42 -1.34
CA ILE A 27 -29.57 8.24 -2.50
C ILE A 27 -28.24 8.95 -2.24
N LYS A 28 -28.25 10.20 -1.78
CA LYS A 28 -27.02 10.94 -1.45
C LYS A 28 -26.18 10.25 -0.37
N LYS A 29 -26.81 9.67 0.66
CA LYS A 29 -26.13 8.92 1.72
C LYS A 29 -25.53 7.59 1.24
N CYS A 30 -26.19 6.93 0.29
CA CYS A 30 -25.73 5.65 -0.25
C CYS A 30 -24.66 5.81 -1.35
N LYS A 31 -24.50 7.00 -1.95
CA LYS A 31 -23.48 7.25 -2.97
C LYS A 31 -22.08 7.32 -2.33
N PRO A 32 -21.14 6.43 -2.71
CA PRO A 32 -19.79 6.49 -2.17
C PRO A 32 -19.02 7.69 -2.73
N ARG A 33 -18.16 8.30 -1.91
CA ARG A 33 -17.15 9.25 -2.38
C ARG A 33 -15.95 8.44 -2.88
N ILE A 34 -15.74 8.43 -4.19
CA ILE A 34 -14.68 7.65 -4.84
C ILE A 34 -13.51 8.59 -5.14
N GLU A 35 -12.33 8.34 -4.57
CA GLU A 35 -11.13 9.19 -4.77
C GLU A 35 -10.41 8.88 -6.08
N ASN A 36 -10.16 7.60 -6.36
CA ASN A 36 -9.49 7.15 -7.57
C ASN A 36 -10.29 7.52 -8.83
N SER A 37 -9.62 8.14 -9.80
CA SER A 37 -10.22 8.64 -11.04
C SER A 37 -10.67 7.53 -11.98
N GLN A 38 -9.92 6.43 -12.10
CA GLN A 38 -10.24 5.29 -12.98
C GLN A 38 -11.58 4.66 -12.58
N ILE A 39 -11.75 4.40 -11.27
CA ILE A 39 -13.00 3.84 -10.72
C ILE A 39 -14.14 4.85 -10.86
N ARG A 40 -13.89 6.14 -10.57
CA ARG A 40 -14.92 7.19 -10.67
C ARG A 40 -15.45 7.32 -12.09
N ASN A 41 -14.58 7.27 -13.10
CA ASN A 41 -14.95 7.37 -14.50
C ASN A 41 -15.76 6.16 -14.99
N ALA A 42 -15.47 4.98 -14.44
CA ALA A 42 -16.19 3.75 -14.78
C ALA A 42 -17.50 3.56 -13.98
N TRP A 43 -17.79 4.42 -12.99
CA TRP A 43 -18.91 4.24 -12.07
C TRP A 43 -20.27 4.52 -12.72
N ASP A 44 -21.24 3.61 -12.55
CA ASP A 44 -22.63 3.81 -12.99
C ASP A 44 -23.56 4.03 -11.79
N ASP A 45 -24.13 5.23 -11.70
CA ASP A 45 -25.06 5.64 -10.63
C ASP A 45 -26.37 4.83 -10.61
N LYS A 46 -26.71 4.13 -11.70
CA LYS A 46 -27.94 3.30 -11.78
C LYS A 46 -27.75 1.90 -11.20
N LYS A 47 -26.50 1.45 -11.08
CA LYS A 47 -26.15 0.11 -10.58
C LYS A 47 -25.85 0.13 -9.08
N SER A 48 -25.98 -1.03 -8.43
CA SER A 48 -25.56 -1.17 -7.05
C SER A 48 -24.03 -1.08 -6.94
N THR A 49 -23.53 -0.72 -5.76
CA THR A 49 -22.08 -0.69 -5.47
C THR A 49 -21.41 -2.02 -5.77
N SER A 50 -22.02 -3.12 -5.31
CA SER A 50 -21.54 -4.48 -5.56
C SER A 50 -21.47 -4.79 -7.05
N ARG A 51 -22.48 -4.38 -7.84
CA ARG A 51 -22.48 -4.66 -9.27
C ARG A 51 -21.47 -3.81 -10.03
N ASN A 52 -21.29 -2.54 -9.65
CA ASN A 52 -20.27 -1.69 -10.24
C ASN A 52 -18.87 -2.24 -10.03
N LEU A 53 -18.53 -2.62 -8.80
CA LEU A 53 -17.22 -3.22 -8.50
C LEU A 53 -17.03 -4.51 -9.28
N GLN A 54 -18.04 -5.37 -9.30
CA GLN A 54 -18.00 -6.62 -10.05
C GLN A 54 -17.84 -6.41 -11.56
N ASP A 55 -18.56 -5.46 -12.16
CA ASP A 55 -18.42 -5.11 -13.57
C ASP A 55 -16.99 -4.65 -13.87
N MET A 56 -16.32 -3.98 -12.93
CA MET A 56 -14.91 -3.56 -12.99
C MET A 56 -13.92 -4.66 -12.59
N GLY A 57 -14.36 -5.87 -12.25
CA GLY A 57 -13.46 -6.95 -11.80
C GLY A 57 -12.96 -6.83 -10.36
N LEU A 58 -13.55 -5.94 -9.55
CA LEU A 58 -13.22 -5.72 -8.14
C LEU A 58 -14.16 -6.50 -7.22
N ALA A 59 -13.61 -7.02 -6.11
CA ALA A 59 -14.38 -7.72 -5.10
C ALA A 59 -15.13 -6.72 -4.19
N PHE A 60 -16.44 -6.93 -4.00
CA PHE A 60 -17.24 -6.15 -3.05
C PHE A 60 -17.06 -6.63 -1.60
N ASP A 61 -17.00 -7.94 -1.38
CA ASP A 61 -16.80 -8.55 -0.07
C ASP A 61 -15.58 -9.49 -0.12
N PRO A 62 -14.48 -9.15 0.57
CA PRO A 62 -13.26 -9.94 0.54
C PRO A 62 -13.44 -11.33 1.16
N ASN A 63 -14.32 -11.50 2.14
CA ASN A 63 -14.54 -12.81 2.77
C ASN A 63 -15.29 -13.76 1.84
N ARG A 64 -16.08 -13.21 0.91
CA ARG A 64 -16.79 -13.98 -0.12
C ARG A 64 -15.87 -14.35 -1.29
N SER A 65 -14.98 -13.45 -1.70
CA SER A 65 -14.04 -13.70 -2.80
C SER A 65 -12.85 -14.57 -2.36
N LEU A 66 -12.35 -14.37 -1.13
CA LEU A 66 -11.23 -15.09 -0.54
C LEU A 66 -11.68 -15.72 0.79
N PRO A 67 -12.43 -16.83 0.75
CA PRO A 67 -12.91 -17.48 1.96
C PRO A 67 -11.74 -17.98 2.81
N ILE A 68 -11.66 -17.49 4.05
CA ILE A 68 -10.69 -17.98 5.04
C ILE A 68 -11.11 -19.40 5.43
N GLN A 69 -10.24 -20.38 5.16
CA GLN A 69 -10.46 -21.76 5.59
C GLN A 69 -10.45 -21.81 7.12
N LYS A 70 -11.61 -22.00 7.74
CA LYS A 70 -11.71 -22.23 9.18
C LYS A 70 -11.39 -23.69 9.43
N LYS A 71 -10.38 -23.96 10.27
CA LYS A 71 -10.05 -25.33 10.72
C LYS A 71 -11.12 -25.79 11.70
N SER A 72 -12.27 -26.23 11.18
CA SER A 72 -13.34 -26.86 11.96
C SER A 72 -13.05 -28.35 12.08
N LEU A 73 -12.95 -28.88 13.31
CA LEU A 73 -12.73 -30.31 13.56
C LEU A 73 -13.98 -31.18 13.32
N THR A 74 -15.13 -30.59 12.95
CA THR A 74 -16.43 -31.31 12.98
C THR A 74 -17.37 -30.94 11.84
N ARG A 75 -16.95 -30.12 10.88
CA ARG A 75 -17.85 -29.68 9.79
C ARG A 75 -17.13 -29.60 8.46
N GLU A 76 -17.60 -30.38 7.50
CA GLU A 76 -17.29 -30.18 6.09
C GLU A 76 -17.90 -28.84 5.66
N ASP A 77 -17.07 -27.81 5.65
CA ASP A 77 -17.47 -26.49 5.19
C ASP A 77 -17.71 -26.56 3.68
N ARG A 78 -18.98 -26.44 3.28
CA ARG A 78 -19.39 -26.30 1.88
C ARG A 78 -18.70 -25.05 1.32
N VAL A 79 -17.67 -25.25 0.50
CA VAL A 79 -17.04 -24.19 -0.26
C VAL A 79 -18.09 -23.65 -1.23
N THR A 80 -18.79 -22.59 -0.83
CA THR A 80 -19.65 -21.84 -1.74
C THR A 80 -18.74 -21.11 -2.70
N LYS A 81 -18.37 -21.78 -3.80
CA LYS A 81 -17.69 -21.15 -4.93
C LYS A 81 -18.59 -20.01 -5.39
N ALA A 82 -18.11 -18.77 -5.23
CA ALA A 82 -18.80 -17.62 -5.79
C ALA A 82 -18.94 -17.85 -7.32
N PRO A 83 -20.09 -17.56 -7.93
CA PRO A 83 -20.24 -17.66 -9.38
C PRO A 83 -19.13 -16.86 -10.07
N VAL A 84 -18.45 -17.48 -11.03
CA VAL A 84 -17.46 -16.82 -11.86
C VAL A 84 -18.24 -15.92 -12.83
N GLU A 85 -18.45 -14.67 -12.44
CA GLU A 85 -19.17 -13.71 -13.27
C GLU A 85 -18.24 -13.00 -14.25
N THR A 86 -18.69 -12.87 -15.49
CA THR A 86 -17.95 -12.19 -16.57
C THR A 86 -17.77 -10.70 -16.27
N VAL A 87 -16.52 -10.26 -16.22
CA VAL A 87 -16.13 -8.85 -16.05
C VAL A 87 -16.49 -8.06 -17.32
N THR A 88 -17.24 -6.97 -17.16
CA THR A 88 -17.72 -6.14 -18.30
C THR A 88 -16.75 -5.01 -18.65
N LYS A 89 -16.02 -4.50 -17.66
CA LYS A 89 -15.10 -3.35 -17.74
C LYS A 89 -13.68 -3.75 -17.30
N PRO A 90 -13.01 -4.67 -18.01
CA PRO A 90 -11.69 -5.17 -17.61
C PRO A 90 -10.60 -4.09 -17.65
N TYR A 91 -10.78 -3.04 -18.46
CA TYR A 91 -9.82 -1.95 -18.60
C TYR A 91 -9.49 -1.23 -17.28
N VAL A 92 -10.42 -1.23 -16.31
CA VAL A 92 -10.20 -0.59 -15.00
C VAL A 92 -9.15 -1.35 -14.20
N VAL A 93 -9.22 -2.68 -14.18
CA VAL A 93 -8.23 -3.52 -13.48
C VAL A 93 -6.86 -3.33 -14.11
N ASN A 94 -6.78 -3.41 -15.43
CA ASN A 94 -5.51 -3.25 -16.15
C ASN A 94 -4.84 -1.91 -15.84
N GLN A 95 -5.61 -0.81 -15.84
CA GLN A 95 -5.08 0.52 -15.50
C GLN A 95 -4.61 0.61 -14.04
N LEU A 96 -5.32 -0.03 -13.11
CA LEU A 96 -4.93 -0.09 -11.70
C LEU A 96 -3.67 -0.93 -11.51
N GLU A 97 -3.55 -2.06 -12.20
CA GLU A 97 -2.36 -2.91 -12.17
C GLU A 97 -1.16 -2.18 -12.78
N GLU A 98 -1.33 -1.51 -13.92
CA GLU A 98 -0.29 -0.69 -14.54
C GLU A 98 0.18 0.42 -13.60
N GLU A 99 -0.73 1.11 -12.91
CA GLU A 99 -0.38 2.15 -11.93
C GLU A 99 0.33 1.58 -10.71
N ALA A 100 -0.14 0.46 -10.17
CA ALA A 100 0.47 -0.20 -9.02
C ALA A 100 1.87 -0.76 -9.33
N ASN A 101 2.09 -1.22 -10.57
CA ASN A 101 3.38 -1.72 -11.03
C ASN A 101 4.41 -0.61 -11.30
N ARG A 102 4.01 0.67 -11.27
CA ARG A 102 4.97 1.78 -11.43
C ARG A 102 5.93 1.79 -10.26
N LEU A 103 7.22 1.67 -10.58
CA LEU A 103 8.30 1.80 -9.60
C LEU A 103 8.29 3.21 -9.01
N GLN A 104 8.13 3.30 -7.69
CA GLN A 104 8.32 4.55 -6.98
C GLN A 104 9.82 4.80 -6.80
N LYS A 105 10.25 6.06 -7.01
CA LYS A 105 11.64 6.45 -6.75
C LYS A 105 11.87 6.49 -5.24
N ASP A 106 12.93 5.83 -4.77
CA ASP A 106 13.40 5.99 -3.39
C ASP A 106 13.88 7.43 -3.19
N SER A 107 13.11 8.26 -2.47
CA SER A 107 13.48 9.64 -2.12
C SER A 107 14.29 9.75 -0.83
N LYS A 108 14.88 8.64 -0.38
CA LYS A 108 15.62 8.60 0.89
C LYS A 108 16.97 9.25 0.70
N THR A 109 17.27 10.24 1.53
CA THR A 109 18.56 10.92 1.57
C THR A 109 19.19 10.74 2.95
N LEU A 110 20.51 10.95 3.01
CA LEU A 110 21.27 11.01 4.25
C LEU A 110 21.62 12.44 4.62
N SER A 111 21.80 12.71 5.91
CA SER A 111 22.33 13.98 6.42
C SER A 111 23.79 14.18 6.03
N SER A 112 24.23 15.44 5.93
CA SER A 112 25.63 15.80 5.62
C SER A 112 26.59 15.15 6.63
N ASP A 113 26.30 15.26 7.92
CA ASP A 113 27.12 14.73 9.01
C ASP A 113 27.38 13.22 8.86
N LEU A 114 26.36 12.46 8.42
CA LEU A 114 26.50 11.02 8.23
C LEU A 114 27.36 10.69 7.01
N ILE A 115 27.29 11.51 5.96
CA ILE A 115 28.14 11.39 4.77
C ILE A 115 29.59 11.70 5.14
N GLU A 116 29.84 12.78 5.89
CA GLU A 116 31.18 13.17 6.36
C GLU A 116 31.77 12.10 7.28
N TYR A 117 30.98 11.58 8.21
CA TYR A 117 31.37 10.45 9.06
C TYR A 117 31.74 9.21 8.22
N ALA A 118 30.91 8.85 7.24
CA ALA A 118 31.16 7.70 6.37
C ALA A 118 32.45 7.89 5.55
N GLN A 119 32.65 9.07 4.97
CA GLN A 119 33.87 9.39 4.21
C GLN A 119 35.12 9.33 5.08
N TYR A 120 35.06 9.86 6.31
CA TYR A 120 36.16 9.77 7.26
C TYR A 120 36.50 8.31 7.58
N MET A 121 35.50 7.50 7.92
CA MET A 121 35.71 6.08 8.24
C MET A 121 36.34 5.30 7.08
N ILE A 122 35.91 5.57 5.84
CA ILE A 122 36.49 4.92 4.66
C ILE A 122 37.92 5.39 4.38
N ARG A 123 38.22 6.69 4.58
CA ARG A 123 39.58 7.24 4.39
C ARG A 123 40.60 6.58 5.32
N GLU A 124 40.28 6.51 6.61
CA GLU A 124 41.21 6.03 7.64
C GLU A 124 41.24 4.49 7.70
N HIS A 125 40.08 3.84 7.71
CA HIS A 125 39.96 2.41 8.04
C HIS A 125 39.57 1.52 6.85
N LYS A 126 39.30 2.08 5.66
CA LYS A 126 38.91 1.36 4.44
C LYS A 126 37.73 0.41 4.65
N ASP A 127 37.97 -0.91 4.70
CA ASP A 127 36.96 -1.96 4.90
C ASP A 127 37.03 -2.61 6.31
N ASN A 128 37.87 -2.10 7.21
CA ASN A 128 38.07 -2.66 8.54
C ASN A 128 37.02 -2.16 9.54
N PHE A 129 35.82 -2.72 9.50
CA PHE A 129 34.70 -2.30 10.38
C PHE A 129 34.98 -2.48 11.88
N LYS A 130 35.89 -3.38 12.27
CA LYS A 130 36.29 -3.55 13.68
C LYS A 130 37.13 -2.38 14.18
N GLU A 131 37.95 -1.79 13.32
CA GLU A 131 38.79 -0.63 13.65
C GLU A 131 37.94 0.63 13.64
N MET A 132 37.03 0.79 12.66
CA MET A 132 36.03 1.87 12.65
C MET A 132 35.20 1.95 13.93
N ALA A 133 34.89 0.80 14.54
CA ALA A 133 34.12 0.77 15.78
C ALA A 133 34.94 1.24 17.00
N ARG A 134 36.27 1.10 16.94
CA ARG A 134 37.22 1.53 17.98
C ARG A 134 37.72 2.97 17.79
N ASP A 135 37.41 3.56 16.64
CA ASP A 135 37.80 4.91 16.29
C ASP A 135 37.16 5.97 17.20
N GLU A 136 37.90 7.04 17.50
CA GLU A 136 37.45 8.11 18.39
C GLU A 136 36.25 8.89 17.84
N LYS A 137 36.12 8.99 16.51
CA LYS A 137 35.02 9.67 15.84
C LYS A 137 33.72 8.87 15.93
N ASN A 138 33.77 7.59 16.31
CA ASN A 138 32.61 6.77 16.64
C ASN A 138 32.03 7.11 18.03
N TYR A 139 31.61 8.37 18.22
CA TYR A 139 31.13 8.89 19.50
C TYR A 139 29.95 8.11 20.09
N TYR A 140 29.02 7.68 19.22
CA TYR A 140 27.83 6.91 19.62
C TYR A 140 28.09 5.42 19.80
N GLN A 141 29.36 4.98 19.71
CA GLN A 141 29.77 3.60 19.96
C GLN A 141 29.03 2.61 19.05
N ASP A 142 28.87 2.95 17.77
CA ASP A 142 28.23 2.06 16.81
C ASP A 142 29.00 0.74 16.70
N THR A 143 28.24 -0.36 16.67
CA THR A 143 28.81 -1.68 16.42
C THR A 143 29.31 -1.78 14.98
N PRO A 144 30.30 -2.65 14.67
CA PRO A 144 30.82 -2.83 13.31
C PRO A 144 29.72 -3.09 12.27
N LYS A 145 28.64 -3.78 12.65
CA LYS A 145 27.50 -4.08 11.78
C LYS A 145 26.64 -2.84 11.51
N GLN A 146 26.48 -1.94 12.48
CA GLN A 146 25.78 -0.67 12.31
C GLN A 146 26.57 0.27 11.39
N ILE A 147 27.89 0.37 11.59
CA ILE A 147 28.77 1.17 10.72
C ILE A 147 28.69 0.66 9.28
N LYS A 148 28.78 -0.67 9.08
CA LYS A 148 28.60 -1.28 7.76
C LYS A 148 27.25 -0.93 7.13
N ARG A 149 26.15 -0.93 7.90
CA ARG A 149 24.82 -0.53 7.41
C ARG A 149 24.79 0.94 6.98
N LYS A 150 25.38 1.85 7.77
CA LYS A 150 25.48 3.27 7.44
C LYS A 150 26.25 3.49 6.13
N LEU A 151 27.34 2.76 5.92
CA LEU A 151 28.12 2.81 4.68
C LEU A 151 27.35 2.28 3.47
N ILE A 152 26.63 1.16 3.61
CA ILE A 152 25.75 0.63 2.55
C ILE A 152 24.61 1.62 2.23
N GLU A 153 24.06 2.26 3.26
CA GLU A 153 23.02 3.27 3.09
C GLU A 153 23.56 4.49 2.34
N TYR A 154 24.78 4.93 2.65
CA TYR A 154 25.47 5.99 1.92
C TYR A 154 25.67 5.63 0.44
N GLN A 155 26.17 4.42 0.17
CA GLN A 155 26.32 3.93 -1.20
C GLN A 155 24.98 3.84 -1.94
N ARG A 156 23.89 3.42 -1.26
CA ARG A 156 22.56 3.29 -1.86
C ARG A 156 21.95 4.65 -2.20
N CYS A 157 21.99 5.60 -1.26
CA CYS A 157 21.37 6.91 -1.39
C CYS A 157 22.15 7.85 -2.31
N HIS A 158 23.48 7.82 -2.24
CA HIS A 158 24.36 8.81 -2.87
C HIS A 158 25.44 8.16 -3.75
N LYS A 159 25.02 7.35 -4.73
CA LYS A 159 25.92 6.59 -5.62
C LYS A 159 26.96 7.47 -6.32
N GLU A 160 26.53 8.57 -6.93
CA GLU A 160 27.42 9.47 -7.69
C GLU A 160 28.48 10.13 -6.78
N HIS A 161 28.06 10.58 -5.60
CA HIS A 161 28.98 11.16 -4.61
C HIS A 161 29.96 10.12 -4.09
N TYR A 162 29.49 8.90 -3.78
CA TYR A 162 30.35 7.80 -3.34
C TYR A 162 31.40 7.44 -4.40
N ASN A 163 30.99 7.31 -5.67
CA ASN A 163 31.90 6.97 -6.77
C ASN A 163 32.96 8.05 -6.97
N THR A 164 32.57 9.32 -6.95
CA THR A 164 33.50 10.46 -7.03
C THR A 164 34.52 10.43 -5.89
N PHE A 165 34.05 10.16 -4.68
CA PHE A 165 34.88 10.04 -3.50
C PHE A 165 35.86 8.85 -3.58
N MET A 166 35.41 7.67 -4.02
CA MET A 166 36.28 6.52 -4.25
C MET A 166 37.34 6.80 -5.33
N SER A 167 36.97 7.45 -6.43
CA SER A 167 37.91 7.86 -7.48
C SER A 167 38.96 8.85 -6.96
N SER A 168 38.60 9.73 -6.03
CA SER A 168 39.55 10.67 -5.41
C SER A 168 40.56 9.99 -4.47
N LEU A 169 40.19 8.84 -3.91
CA LEU A 169 41.02 8.03 -3.02
C LEU A 169 41.97 7.10 -3.79
N ALA A 170 41.63 6.74 -5.04
CA ALA A 170 42.50 5.94 -5.89
C ALA A 170 43.76 6.75 -6.25
N PRO A 171 44.97 6.22 -6.05
CA PRO A 171 46.19 6.90 -6.48
C PRO A 171 46.16 7.05 -8.01
N GLN A 172 46.34 8.28 -8.51
CA GLN A 172 46.47 8.54 -9.94
C GLN A 172 47.68 7.74 -10.47
N PRO A 173 47.56 7.05 -11.62
CA PRO A 173 48.71 6.40 -12.22
C PRO A 173 49.74 7.49 -12.53
N ILE A 174 50.92 7.36 -11.92
CA ILE A 174 52.07 8.22 -12.21
C ILE A 174 52.42 7.98 -13.68
N VAL A 175 52.02 8.91 -14.55
CA VAL A 175 52.44 8.93 -15.95
C VAL A 175 53.94 9.20 -15.94
N GLN A 176 54.73 8.18 -16.27
CA GLN A 176 56.17 8.28 -16.52
C GLN A 176 56.42 8.52 -18.00
#